data_AF-A0A543PG73-F1
#
_entry.id   AF-A0A543PG73-F1
#
_cell.length_a   1.000
_cell.length_b   1.000
_cell.length_c   1.000
_cell.angle_alpha   90.00
_cell.angle_beta   90.00
_cell.angle_gamma   90.00
#
_symmetry.space_group_name_H-M   'P 1'
#
loop_
_entity.id
_entity.type
_entity.pdbx_description
1 polymer ?
#
loop_
_entity_poly.entity_id
_entity_poly.type
_entity_poly.pdbx_seq_one_letter_code
_entity_poly.pdbx_strand_id
1 'polypeptide(L)'
;MKRAAVGILVVALAAFGIMLLRAELMTVDVDQPEGSYTDAVVAASTVREDPAVQEEMTRGLVSTCRLLVNADVAEDSFVQVDDGVFAFRLRPGLDEFDRRELRGCLSDLRVQHLLLDVRRLTTVVPDQEAGDRP
;
A
#
# COMPACT_ATOMS: atom_id res chain seq x y z
N MET A 1 -24.97 5.27 46.98
CA MET A 1 -23.62 5.80 46.69
C MET A 1 -22.63 4.72 46.27
N LYS A 2 -22.30 3.71 47.11
CA LYS A 2 -21.31 2.66 46.76
C LYS A 2 -21.59 1.91 45.44
N ARG A 3 -22.84 1.51 45.19
CA ARG A 3 -23.23 0.82 43.94
C ARG A 3 -23.07 1.68 42.68
N ALA A 4 -23.34 2.98 42.81
CA ALA A 4 -23.15 3.94 41.71
C ALA A 4 -21.65 4.16 41.43
N ALA A 5 -20.82 4.27 42.47
CA ALA A 5 -19.37 4.38 42.32
C ALA A 5 -18.76 3.14 41.64
N VAL A 6 -19.20 1.94 42.02
CA VAL A 6 -18.76 0.69 41.37
C VAL A 6 -19.20 0.64 39.91
N GLY A 7 -20.44 1.04 39.60
CA GLY A 7 -20.92 1.10 38.22
C GLY A 7 -20.08 2.05 37.36
N ILE A 8 -19.76 3.24 37.87
CA ILE A 8 -18.91 4.22 37.18
C ILE A 8 -17.50 3.66 36.94
N LEU A 9 -16.92 2.99 37.95
CA LEU A 9 -15.59 2.39 37.83
C LEU A 9 -15.55 1.32 36.73
N VAL A 10 -16.56 0.45 36.66
CA VAL A 10 -16.64 -0.59 35.64
C VAL A 10 -16.77 0.01 34.25
N VAL A 11 -17.61 1.04 34.07
CA VAL A 11 -17.76 1.74 32.79
C VAL A 11 -16.44 2.42 32.40
N ALA A 12 -15.76 3.07 33.33
CA ALA A 12 -14.47 3.71 33.06
C ALA A 12 -13.40 2.70 32.63
N LEU A 13 -13.31 1.55 33.30
CA LEU A 13 -12.37 0.49 32.93
C LEU A 13 -12.69 -0.11 31.56
N ALA A 14 -13.97 -0.35 31.26
CA ALA A 14 -14.39 -0.85 29.96
C ALA A 14 -14.06 0.15 28.83
N ALA A 15 -14.38 1.43 29.03
CA ALA A 15 -14.08 2.48 28.05
C ALA A 15 -12.57 2.63 27.82
N PHE A 16 -11.78 2.56 28.89
CA PHE A 16 -10.31 2.59 28.80
C PHE A 16 -9.75 1.38 28.06
N GLY A 17 -10.25 0.17 28.36
CA GLY A 17 -9.85 -1.05 27.64
C GLY A 17 -10.20 -0.99 26.15
N ILE A 18 -11.38 -0.48 25.80
CA ILE A 18 -11.78 -0.28 24.39
C ILE A 18 -10.87 0.74 23.70
N MET A 19 -10.50 1.84 24.38
CA MET A 19 -9.58 2.83 23.81
C MET A 19 -8.20 2.25 23.54
N LEU A 20 -7.65 1.44 24.45
CA LEU A 20 -6.36 0.77 24.23
C LEU A 20 -6.43 -0.24 23.08
N LEU A 21 -7.47 -1.07 23.04
CA LEU A 21 -7.69 -2.00 21.93
C LEU A 21 -7.81 -1.27 20.59
N ARG A 22 -8.52 -0.13 20.58
CA ARG A 22 -8.66 0.70 19.39
C ARG A 22 -7.32 1.28 18.95
N ALA A 23 -6.49 1.74 19.88
CA ALA A 23 -5.18 2.30 19.55
C ALA A 23 -4.25 1.26 18.91
N GLU A 24 -4.32 0.00 19.34
CA GLU A 24 -3.50 -1.09 18.77
C GLU A 24 -4.05 -1.63 17.44
N LEU A 25 -5.37 -1.60 17.26
CA LEU A 25 -6.05 -2.21 16.11
C LEU A 25 -6.42 -1.22 15.00
N MET A 26 -6.40 0.09 15.25
CA MET A 26 -6.63 1.08 14.19
C MET A 26 -5.38 1.21 13.34
N THR A 27 -5.59 1.08 12.03
CA THR A 27 -4.70 1.64 11.02
C THR A 27 -4.65 3.15 11.23
N VAL A 28 -3.48 3.67 11.58
CA VAL A 28 -3.24 5.11 11.69
C VAL A 28 -2.75 5.57 10.33
N ASP A 29 -3.50 6.45 9.66
CA ASP A 29 -3.02 7.10 8.45
C ASP A 29 -1.78 7.93 8.81
N VAL A 30 -0.65 7.63 8.17
CA VAL A 30 0.58 8.40 8.35
C VAL A 30 0.69 9.39 7.21
N ASP A 31 0.60 10.68 7.53
CA ASP A 31 0.82 11.75 6.53
C ASP A 31 2.22 11.63 5.93
N GLN A 32 2.27 11.66 4.60
CA GLN A 32 3.49 11.48 3.84
C GLN A 32 4.07 12.83 3.41
N PRO A 33 5.39 13.05 3.54
CA PRO A 33 6.00 14.32 3.20
C PRO A 33 5.76 14.71 1.73
N GLU A 34 5.65 16.01 1.47
CA GLU A 34 5.58 16.52 0.10
C GLU A 34 6.80 16.08 -0.72
N GLY A 35 6.57 15.61 -1.94
CA GLY A 35 7.64 15.11 -2.81
C GLY A 35 8.08 13.67 -2.54
N SER A 36 7.54 13.01 -1.51
CA SER A 36 7.73 11.56 -1.31
C SER A 36 7.13 10.76 -2.47
N TYR A 37 7.73 9.61 -2.77
CA TYR A 37 7.23 8.70 -3.79
C TYR A 37 7.60 7.25 -3.49
N THR A 38 6.86 6.32 -4.09
CA THR A 38 7.20 4.89 -4.04
C THR A 38 7.39 4.34 -5.44
N ASP A 39 8.56 3.75 -5.68
CA ASP A 39 8.85 3.03 -6.91
C ASP A 39 8.46 1.56 -6.75
N ALA A 40 7.63 1.08 -7.68
CA ALA A 40 7.18 -0.29 -7.76
C ALA A 40 7.72 -0.96 -9.03
N VAL A 41 8.13 -2.23 -8.92
CA VAL A 41 8.46 -3.09 -10.06
C VAL A 41 7.72 -4.41 -9.90
N VAL A 42 6.95 -4.78 -10.91
CA VAL A 42 6.16 -6.01 -10.93
C VAL A 42 6.52 -6.84 -12.16
N ALA A 43 6.64 -8.15 -11.96
CA ALA A 43 6.74 -9.11 -13.05
C ALA A 43 5.38 -9.76 -13.26
N ALA A 44 4.80 -9.54 -14.42
CA ALA A 44 3.56 -10.14 -14.86
C ALA A 44 3.83 -11.49 -15.52
N SER A 45 2.96 -12.45 -15.22
CA SER A 45 2.92 -13.74 -15.92
C SER A 45 1.48 -14.08 -16.26
N THR A 46 1.28 -14.61 -17.46
CA THR A 46 -0.04 -14.99 -17.99
C THR A 46 0.12 -16.18 -18.93
N VAL A 47 -0.96 -16.93 -19.15
CA VAL A 47 -0.97 -18.10 -20.01
C VAL A 47 -1.50 -17.73 -21.39
N ARG A 48 -0.61 -17.69 -22.39
CA ARG A 48 -0.94 -17.52 -23.82
C ARG A 48 -1.70 -16.22 -24.16
N GLU A 49 -1.37 -15.13 -23.49
CA GLU A 49 -1.87 -13.79 -23.84
C GLU A 49 -0.85 -13.03 -24.72
N ASP A 50 -1.36 -12.08 -25.49
CA ASP A 50 -0.54 -11.13 -26.25
C ASP A 50 0.14 -10.13 -25.29
N PRO A 51 1.41 -9.74 -25.50
CA PRO A 51 2.09 -8.75 -24.66
C PRO A 51 1.32 -7.43 -24.45
N ALA A 52 0.62 -6.93 -25.48
CA ALA A 52 -0.17 -5.72 -25.36
C ALA A 52 -1.39 -5.91 -24.45
N VAL A 53 -2.02 -7.08 -24.49
CA VAL A 53 -3.12 -7.43 -23.60
C VAL A 53 -2.62 -7.60 -22.16
N GLN A 54 -1.47 -8.24 -21.99
CA GLN A 54 -0.81 -8.37 -20.68
C GLN A 54 -0.53 -7.01 -20.05
N GLU A 55 -0.06 -6.03 -20.82
CA GLU A 55 0.16 -4.67 -20.35
C GLU A 55 -1.14 -4.02 -19.86
N GLU A 56 -2.20 -4.04 -20.68
CA GLU A 56 -3.49 -3.46 -20.31
C GLU A 56 -4.11 -4.12 -19.08
N MET A 57 -4.01 -5.44 -18.98
CA MET A 57 -4.45 -6.17 -17.79
C MET A 57 -3.64 -5.79 -16.55
N THR A 58 -2.33 -5.64 -16.69
CA THR A 58 -1.44 -5.22 -15.59
C THR A 58 -1.78 -3.79 -15.16
N ARG A 59 -1.99 -2.88 -16.10
CA ARG A 59 -2.43 -1.50 -15.85
C ARG A 59 -3.79 -1.47 -15.14
N GLY A 60 -4.74 -2.30 -15.57
CA GLY A 60 -6.06 -2.44 -14.94
C GLY A 60 -5.99 -2.97 -13.50
N LEU A 61 -5.13 -3.96 -13.26
CA LEU A 61 -4.89 -4.49 -11.92
C LEU A 61 -4.23 -3.46 -11.01
N VAL A 62 -3.18 -2.78 -11.47
CA VAL A 62 -2.54 -1.68 -10.73
C VAL A 62 -3.53 -0.56 -10.43
N SER A 63 -4.36 -0.17 -11.39
CA SER A 63 -5.40 0.84 -11.20
C SER A 63 -6.48 0.41 -10.18
N THR A 64 -6.69 -0.89 -10.01
CA THR A 64 -7.63 -1.41 -9.00
C THR A 64 -6.98 -1.41 -7.64
N CYS A 65 -5.75 -1.92 -7.53
CA CYS A 65 -5.02 -1.99 -6.27
C CYS A 65 -4.63 -0.62 -5.70
N ARG A 66 -4.46 0.42 -6.55
CA ARG A 66 -4.25 1.79 -6.03
C ARG A 66 -5.41 2.29 -5.18
N LEU A 67 -6.63 1.77 -5.37
CA LEU A 67 -7.81 2.21 -4.61
C LEU A 67 -7.76 1.79 -3.13
N LEU A 68 -6.83 0.90 -2.77
CA LEU A 68 -6.64 0.46 -1.39
C LEU A 68 -5.62 1.30 -0.63
N VAL A 69 -4.83 2.13 -1.31
CA VAL A 69 -3.77 2.93 -0.69
C VAL A 69 -4.00 4.41 -0.93
N ASN A 70 -3.44 5.25 -0.08
CA ASN A 70 -3.57 6.71 -0.17
C ASN A 70 -2.56 7.33 -1.17
N ALA A 71 -2.40 6.72 -2.36
CA ALA A 71 -1.52 7.24 -3.39
C ALA A 71 -1.99 6.93 -4.81
N ASP A 72 -1.65 7.83 -5.73
CA ASP A 72 -1.96 7.70 -7.14
C ASP A 72 -0.74 7.32 -7.95
N VAL A 73 -0.95 6.56 -9.02
CA VAL A 73 0.10 6.29 -10.00
C VAL A 73 0.44 7.60 -10.69
N ALA A 74 1.69 8.02 -10.59
CA ALA A 74 2.16 9.24 -11.23
C ALA A 74 1.96 9.13 -12.75
N GLU A 75 1.45 10.21 -13.35
CA GLU A 75 1.22 10.30 -14.80
C GLU A 75 2.49 9.90 -15.57
N ASP A 76 2.29 9.13 -16.64
CA ASP A 76 3.35 8.64 -17.53
C ASP A 76 4.48 7.83 -16.85
N SER A 77 4.31 7.42 -15.58
CA SER A 77 5.33 6.62 -14.89
C SER A 77 5.23 5.12 -15.15
N PHE A 78 4.08 4.65 -15.63
CA PHE A 78 3.86 3.23 -15.91
C PHE A 78 4.54 2.86 -17.24
N VAL A 79 5.62 2.10 -17.14
CA VAL A 79 6.44 1.70 -18.29
C VAL A 79 6.83 0.24 -18.20
N GLN A 80 6.95 -0.41 -19.35
CA GLN A 80 7.56 -1.73 -19.45
C GLN A 80 9.09 -1.57 -19.47
N VAL A 81 9.78 -2.24 -18.56
CA VAL A 81 11.25 -2.19 -18.42
C VAL A 81 11.96 -3.44 -18.92
N ASP A 82 11.23 -4.55 -19.01
CA ASP A 82 11.67 -5.83 -19.59
C ASP A 82 10.44 -6.64 -20.03
N ASP A 83 10.64 -7.78 -20.70
CA ASP A 83 9.55 -8.66 -21.11
C ASP A 83 8.70 -9.12 -19.90
N GLY A 84 7.42 -8.74 -19.90
CA GLY A 84 6.51 -8.96 -18.78
C GLY A 84 6.88 -8.22 -17.49
N VAL A 85 7.84 -7.29 -17.48
CA VAL A 85 8.22 -6.53 -16.26
C VAL A 85 7.85 -5.06 -16.41
N PHE A 86 7.05 -4.57 -15.47
CA PHE A 86 6.52 -3.22 -15.46
C PHE A 86 7.01 -2.46 -14.23
N ALA A 87 7.37 -1.19 -14.45
CA ALA A 87 7.73 -0.26 -13.38
C ALA A 87 6.72 0.89 -13.37
N PHE A 88 6.39 1.38 -12.19
CA PHE A 88 5.54 2.55 -12.01
C PHE A 88 5.85 3.25 -10.69
N ARG A 89 5.46 4.52 -10.60
CA ARG A 89 5.67 5.35 -9.42
C ARG A 89 4.34 5.75 -8.81
N LEU A 90 4.27 5.74 -7.49
CA LEU A 90 3.14 6.24 -6.71
C LEU A 90 3.50 7.54 -6.01
N ARG A 91 2.54 8.47 -5.95
CA ARG A 91 2.62 9.74 -5.24
C ARG A 91 1.32 10.02 -4.47
N PRO A 92 1.38 10.46 -3.19
CA PRO A 92 2.58 10.55 -2.36
C PRO A 92 3.24 9.17 -2.12
N GLY A 93 4.40 9.15 -1.46
CA GLY A 93 5.05 7.90 -1.07
C GLY A 93 4.17 7.08 -0.14
N LEU A 94 4.30 5.76 -0.16
CA LEU A 94 3.53 4.86 0.68
C LEU A 94 4.20 4.64 2.04
N ASP A 95 3.40 4.58 3.10
CA ASP A 95 3.84 4.10 4.41
C ASP A 95 4.03 2.58 4.43
N GLU A 96 4.43 2.04 5.58
CA GLU A 96 4.65 0.60 5.71
C GLU A 96 3.35 -0.22 5.55
N PHE A 97 2.23 0.31 6.02
CA PHE A 97 0.94 -0.36 5.94
C PHE A 97 0.44 -0.41 4.49
N ASP A 98 0.39 0.74 3.83
CA ASP A 98 0.03 0.87 2.41
C ASP A 98 0.92 -0.01 1.52
N ARG A 99 2.23 -0.07 1.80
CA ARG A 99 3.14 -0.95 1.05
C ARG A 99 2.76 -2.42 1.18
N ARG A 100 2.35 -2.86 2.37
CA ARG A 100 1.90 -4.24 2.58
C ARG A 100 0.57 -4.50 1.90
N GLU A 101 -0.37 -3.57 1.98
CA GLU A 101 -1.67 -3.70 1.30
C GLU A 101 -1.54 -3.73 -0.22
N LEU A 102 -0.78 -2.79 -0.79
CA LEU A 102 -0.53 -2.76 -2.22
C LEU A 102 0.17 -4.04 -2.68
N ARG A 103 1.21 -4.48 -1.95
CA ARG A 103 1.90 -5.74 -2.26
C ARG A 103 0.95 -6.92 -2.22
N GLY A 104 0.14 -7.03 -1.17
CA GLY A 104 -0.85 -8.10 -1.03
C GLY A 104 -1.85 -8.09 -2.19
N CYS A 105 -2.43 -6.94 -2.50
CA CYS A 105 -3.38 -6.82 -3.61
C CYS A 105 -2.78 -7.23 -4.96
N LEU A 106 -1.57 -6.74 -5.27
CA LEU A 106 -0.89 -7.06 -6.53
C LEU A 106 -0.53 -8.55 -6.63
N SER A 107 -0.06 -9.15 -5.54
CA SER A 107 0.36 -10.55 -5.52
C SER A 107 -0.80 -11.56 -5.43
N ASP A 108 -1.87 -11.22 -4.73
CA ASP A 108 -2.94 -12.17 -4.41
C ASP A 108 -4.11 -12.11 -5.40
N LEU A 109 -4.39 -10.94 -5.98
CA LEU A 109 -5.52 -10.78 -6.89
C LEU A 109 -5.18 -11.38 -8.26
N ARG A 110 -6.08 -12.23 -8.75
CA ARG A 110 -5.95 -12.88 -10.06
C ARG A 110 -6.97 -12.30 -11.03
N VAL A 111 -6.52 -11.83 -12.19
CA VAL A 111 -7.39 -11.33 -13.25
C VAL A 111 -7.14 -12.16 -14.51
N GLN A 112 -8.09 -12.98 -14.93
CA GLN A 112 -8.01 -13.82 -16.14
C GLN A 112 -6.64 -14.51 -16.34
N HIS A 113 -6.15 -15.23 -15.32
CA HIS A 113 -4.84 -15.92 -15.30
C HIS A 113 -3.59 -15.02 -15.21
N LEU A 114 -3.74 -13.70 -15.14
CA LEU A 114 -2.66 -12.80 -14.76
C LEU A 114 -2.25 -13.04 -13.31
N LEU A 115 -0.96 -13.23 -13.10
CA LEU A 115 -0.29 -13.26 -11.81
C LEU A 115 0.81 -12.20 -11.83
N LEU A 116 0.81 -11.31 -10.83
CA LEU A 116 1.90 -10.36 -10.64
C LEU A 116 2.79 -10.79 -9.47
N ASP A 117 4.09 -10.65 -9.67
CA ASP A 117 5.10 -10.81 -8.63
C ASP A 117 5.77 -9.46 -8.36
N VAL A 118 5.61 -8.95 -7.13
CA VAL A 118 6.16 -7.65 -6.73
C VAL A 118 7.65 -7.80 -6.43
N ARG A 119 8.48 -7.42 -7.41
CA ARG A 119 9.94 -7.50 -7.33
C ARG A 119 10.53 -6.42 -6.44
N ARG A 120 9.95 -5.22 -6.49
CA ARG A 120 10.42 -4.06 -5.72
C ARG A 120 9.24 -3.19 -5.32
N LEU A 121 9.32 -2.67 -4.10
CA LEU A 121 8.42 -1.63 -3.60
C LEU A 121 9.17 -0.78 -2.57
N THR A 122 9.75 0.32 -3.02
CA THR A 122 10.67 1.16 -2.23
C THR A 122 10.14 2.58 -2.16
N THR A 123 9.95 3.10 -0.95
CA THR A 123 9.56 4.51 -0.71
C THR A 123 10.81 5.36 -0.52
N VAL A 124 10.82 6.53 -1.14
CA VAL A 124 11.85 7.55 -0.99
C VAL A 124 11.21 8.79 -0.36
N VAL A 125 11.87 9.32 0.67
CA VAL A 125 11.46 10.51 1.41
C VAL A 125 12.56 11.58 1.25
N PRO A 126 12.29 12.74 0.62
CA PRO A 126 13.31 13.71 0.22
C PRO A 126 14.23 14.20 1.35
N ASP A 127 13.71 14.36 2.57
CA ASP A 127 14.46 14.90 3.71
C ASP A 127 15.32 13.85 4.44
N GLN A 128 15.18 12.56 4.12
CA GLN A 128 15.99 11.48 4.73
C GLN A 128 17.24 11.14 3.90
N GLU A 129 17.27 11.42 2.59
CA GLU A 129 18.43 11.14 1.73
C GLU A 129 19.64 12.08 2.00
N ALA A 130 19.43 13.23 2.62
CA ALA A 130 20.51 14.18 2.92
C ALA A 130 21.41 13.74 4.11
N GLY A 131 21.00 12.75 4.90
CA GLY A 131 21.69 12.33 6.12
C GLY A 131 22.60 11.10 6.01
N ASP A 132 22.56 10.37 4.90
CA ASP A 132 23.14 9.01 4.81
C ASP A 132 24.26 8.86 3.75
N ARG A 133 24.96 9.95 3.42
CA ARG A 133 26.25 9.84 2.69
C ARG A 133 27.40 9.77 3.69
N PRO A 134 28.17 8.66 3.75
CA PRO A 134 29.44 8.62 4.48
C PRO A 134 30.51 9.51 3.82
#